data_AF-A0A7E4W334-F1
#
_entry.id   AF-A0A7E4W334-F1
#
_cell.length_a   1.000
_cell.length_b   1.000
_cell.length_c   1.000
_cell.angle_alpha   90.00
_cell.angle_beta   90.00
_cell.angle_gamma   90.00
#
_symmetry.space_group_name_H-M   'P 1'
#
loop_
_entity.id
_entity.type
_entity.pdbx_description
1 polymer ?
#
loop_
_entity_poly.entity_id
_entity_poly.type
_entity_poly.pdbx_seq_one_letter_code
_entity_poly.pdbx_strand_id
1 'polypeptide(L)'
;MRRLFSAFIINEAIFTNNQEWVYDDKRHTLRQSAMRICLGVEPNGKLAYRECSNAEAWKYLENTGLLQFGDNCAAVIPKTDISVQKEDQSLQAMPCDPSDGRQKWVLEKVV
;
A
#
# COMPACT_ATOMS: atom_id res chain seq x y z
N MET A 1 4.56 -10.11 -13.58
CA MET A 1 4.49 -9.74 -12.16
C MET A 1 4.69 -8.23 -12.08
N ARG A 2 3.81 -7.46 -11.44
CA ARG A 2 3.91 -5.99 -11.39
C ARG A 2 4.28 -5.55 -9.96
N ARG A 3 5.30 -4.71 -9.82
CA ARG A 3 5.79 -4.15 -8.56
C ARG A 3 5.13 -2.81 -8.28
N LEU A 4 4.70 -2.57 -7.06
CA LEU A 4 4.17 -1.28 -6.63
C LEU A 4 5.34 -0.42 -6.16
N PHE A 5 5.55 0.72 -6.83
CA PHE A 5 6.45 1.76 -6.38
C PHE A 5 5.61 2.95 -5.93
N SER A 6 5.68 3.28 -4.65
CA SER A 6 5.42 4.65 -4.23
C SER A 6 6.63 5.46 -4.65
N ALA A 7 6.44 6.46 -5.52
CA ALA A 7 7.41 7.54 -5.57
C ALA A 7 7.38 8.20 -4.18
N PHE A 8 8.43 7.97 -3.40
CA PHE A 8 8.65 8.46 -2.03
C PHE A 8 8.16 7.58 -0.86
N ILE A 9 9.12 6.78 -0.37
CA ILE A 9 9.62 6.67 1.02
C ILE A 9 8.65 6.24 2.13
N ILE A 10 8.90 5.05 2.69
CA ILE A 10 8.86 4.85 4.15
C ILE A 10 10.32 4.93 4.61
N ASN A 11 10.64 5.91 5.46
CA ASN A 11 11.95 6.02 6.10
C ASN A 11 11.90 5.35 7.47
N GLU A 12 13.04 4.82 7.91
CA GLU A 12 13.28 3.99 9.10
C GLU A 12 12.92 2.50 8.96
N ALA A 13 13.52 1.85 7.97
CA ALA A 13 14.26 0.62 8.24
C ALA A 13 15.35 0.47 7.17
N ILE A 14 16.59 0.54 7.61
CA ILE A 14 17.78 0.13 6.87
C ILE A 14 17.49 -1.25 6.26
N PHE A 15 17.24 -1.30 4.95
CA PHE A 15 17.28 -2.43 4.00
C PHE A 15 16.31 -2.07 2.86
N THR A 16 16.88 -1.71 1.71
CA THR A 16 16.23 -1.45 0.41
C THR A 16 15.35 -2.59 -0.13
N ASN A 17 15.15 -3.67 0.64
CA ASN A 17 14.44 -4.89 0.26
C ASN A 17 13.00 -4.97 0.81
N ASN A 18 12.57 -4.01 1.64
CA ASN A 18 11.20 -3.97 2.22
C ASN A 18 10.26 -2.96 1.51
N GLN A 19 10.74 -2.30 0.45
CA GLN A 19 9.98 -1.29 -0.29
C GLN A 19 9.32 -1.85 -1.56
N GLU A 20 9.49 -3.16 -1.82
CA GLU A 20 8.96 -3.81 -3.01
C GLU A 20 7.78 -4.70 -2.66
N TRP A 21 6.64 -4.38 -3.27
CA TRP A 21 5.42 -5.18 -3.18
C TRP A 21 5.05 -5.72 -4.54
N VAL A 22 4.78 -7.01 -4.57
CA VAL A 22 4.28 -7.71 -5.75
C VAL A 22 2.77 -7.75 -5.68
N TYR A 23 2.11 -7.14 -6.66
CA TYR A 23 0.68 -7.30 -6.85
C TYR A 23 0.40 -8.61 -7.58
N ASP A 24 -0.32 -9.52 -6.92
CA ASP A 24 -0.87 -10.74 -7.52
C ASP A 24 -2.32 -10.47 -7.94
N ASP A 25 -2.51 -10.23 -9.23
CA ASP A 25 -3.82 -9.95 -9.82
C ASP A 25 -4.81 -11.12 -9.72
N LYS A 26 -4.30 -12.37 -9.62
CA LYS A 26 -5.17 -13.55 -9.49
C LYS A 26 -5.66 -13.75 -8.06
N ARG A 27 -4.82 -13.39 -7.09
CA ARG A 27 -5.11 -13.55 -5.67
C ARG A 27 -5.61 -12.26 -5.02
N HIS A 28 -5.55 -11.14 -5.73
CA HIS A 28 -5.84 -9.80 -5.21
C HIS A 28 -5.02 -9.46 -3.96
N THR A 29 -3.76 -9.90 -3.92
CA THR A 29 -2.87 -9.66 -2.78
C THR A 29 -1.67 -8.80 -3.14
N LEU A 30 -1.16 -8.06 -2.15
CA LEU A 30 0.10 -7.34 -2.22
C LEU A 30 1.11 -8.05 -1.33
N ARG A 31 2.00 -8.81 -1.94
CA ARG A 31 2.97 -9.64 -1.21
C ARG A 31 4.34 -8.98 -1.21
N GLN A 32 5.03 -9.03 -0.07
CA GLN A 32 6.43 -8.64 -0.03
C GLN A 32 7.26 -9.67 -0.84
N SER A 33 8.27 -9.21 -1.58
CA SER A 33 8.98 -10.05 -2.55
C SER A 33 9.82 -11.17 -1.91
N ALA A 34 10.38 -10.93 -0.72
CA ALA A 34 11.29 -11.82 -0.01
C ALA A 34 10.61 -12.70 1.06
N MET A 35 9.41 -12.34 1.51
CA MET A 35 8.72 -12.93 2.65
C MET A 35 7.29 -13.33 2.27
N ARG A 36 6.75 -14.38 2.89
CA ARG A 36 5.34 -14.81 2.69
C ARG A 36 4.35 -13.96 3.49
N ILE A 37 4.59 -12.65 3.56
CA ILE A 37 3.71 -11.69 4.21
C ILE A 37 3.00 -10.85 3.16
N CYS A 38 1.76 -10.51 3.45
CA CYS A 38 0.94 -9.66 2.61
C CYS A 38 0.56 -8.38 3.35
N LEU A 39 0.25 -7.36 2.55
CA LEU A 39 -0.28 -6.10 3.05
C LEU A 39 -1.76 -6.30 3.35
N GLY A 40 -2.17 -5.96 4.57
CA GLY A 40 -3.57 -5.96 4.98
C GLY A 40 -3.98 -4.62 5.57
N VAL A 41 -5.28 -4.44 5.75
CA VAL A 41 -5.84 -3.28 6.45
C VAL A 41 -6.34 -3.73 7.82
N GLU A 42 -5.91 -3.02 8.86
CA GLU A 42 -6.38 -3.21 10.22
C GLU A 42 -7.75 -2.55 10.46
N PRO A 43 -8.50 -2.93 11.51
CA PRO A 43 -9.79 -2.32 11.81
C PRO A 43 -9.75 -0.79 12.01
N ASN A 44 -8.59 -0.24 12.38
CA ASN A 44 -8.35 1.20 12.52
C ASN A 44 -7.98 1.90 11.20
N GLY A 45 -8.02 1.20 10.07
CA GLY A 45 -7.65 1.71 8.75
C GLY A 45 -6.14 1.74 8.48
N LYS A 46 -5.28 1.39 9.45
CA LYS A 46 -3.82 1.34 9.23
C LYS A 46 -3.47 0.15 8.32
N LEU A 47 -2.52 0.35 7.41
CA LEU A 47 -1.94 -0.74 6.64
C LEU A 47 -0.88 -1.47 7.49
N ALA A 48 -0.95 -2.79 7.53
CA ALA A 48 -0.06 -3.63 8.34
C ALA A 48 0.32 -4.92 7.62
N TYR A 49 1.45 -5.50 8.03
CA TYR A 49 1.88 -6.83 7.60
C TYR A 49 0.99 -7.91 8.21
N ARG A 50 0.51 -8.83 7.40
CA ARG A 50 -0.26 -10.00 7.83
C ARG A 50 0.17 -11.24 7.08
N GLU A 51 -0.20 -12.41 7.59
CA GLU A 51 -0.06 -13.65 6.83
C GLU A 51 -1.01 -13.59 5.63
N CYS A 52 -0.48 -13.93 4.45
CA CYS A 52 -1.27 -13.94 3.23
C CYS A 52 -2.45 -14.90 3.35
N SER A 53 -3.66 -14.36 3.31
CA SER A 53 -4.89 -15.14 3.27
C SER A 53 -5.63 -14.92 1.96
N ASN A 54 -6.52 -15.84 1.59
CA ASN A 54 -7.36 -15.71 0.39
C ASN A 54 -8.46 -14.63 0.53
N ALA A 55 -8.53 -13.93 1.67
CA ALA A 55 -9.55 -12.93 1.97
C ALA A 55 -9.06 -11.47 1.72
N GLU A 56 -7.80 -11.30 1.33
CA GLU A 56 -7.26 -9.99 0.97
C GLU A 56 -7.69 -9.64 -0.46
N ALA A 57 -8.43 -8.55 -0.61
CA ALA A 57 -9.03 -8.16 -1.89
C ALA A 57 -8.51 -6.79 -2.34
N TRP A 58 -7.20 -6.67 -2.51
CA TRP A 58 -6.60 -5.50 -3.14
C TRP A 58 -6.93 -5.46 -4.62
N LYS A 59 -7.42 -4.33 -5.11
CA LYS A 59 -7.70 -4.07 -6.51
C LYS A 59 -6.95 -2.85 -6.98
N TYR A 60 -6.08 -3.02 -7.98
CA TYR A 60 -5.44 -1.89 -8.64
C TYR A 60 -6.29 -1.40 -9.81
N LEU A 61 -6.64 -0.12 -9.80
CA LEU A 61 -7.42 0.54 -10.84
C LEU A 61 -6.47 1.32 -11.76
N GLU A 62 -6.02 0.70 -12.85
CA GLU A 62 -5.01 1.28 -13.75
C GLU A 62 -5.40 2.67 -14.27
N ASN A 63 -6.68 2.87 -14.59
CA ASN A 63 -7.19 4.14 -15.15
C ASN A 63 -7.07 5.32 -14.19
N THR A 64 -7.10 5.05 -12.87
CA THR A 64 -7.08 6.09 -11.84
C THR A 64 -5.81 6.05 -11.00
N GLY A 65 -4.99 5.01 -11.13
CA GLY A 65 -3.83 4.74 -10.27
C GLY A 65 -4.22 4.46 -8.82
N LEU A 66 -5.47 4.06 -8.54
CA LEU A 66 -5.92 3.81 -7.18
C LEU A 66 -5.65 2.35 -6.78
N LEU A 67 -5.25 2.15 -5.53
CA LEU A 67 -5.10 0.84 -4.93
C LEU A 67 -6.20 0.66 -3.87
N GLN A 68 -7.23 -0.11 -4.21
CA GLN A 68 -8.46 -0.24 -3.45
C GLN A 68 -8.44 -1.50 -2.56
N PHE A 69 -8.99 -1.40 -1.35
CA PHE A 69 -9.27 -2.51 -0.44
C PHE A 69 -10.68 -2.32 0.14
N GLY A 70 -11.63 -3.12 -0.34
CA GLY A 70 -13.05 -2.88 -0.06
C GLY A 70 -13.50 -1.53 -0.63
N ASP A 71 -14.09 -0.68 0.21
CA ASP A 71 -14.54 0.68 -0.17
C ASP A 71 -13.47 1.77 0.07
N ASN A 72 -12.29 1.38 0.56
CA ASN A 72 -11.20 2.31 0.87
C ASN A 72 -10.06 2.20 -0.14
N CYS A 73 -9.25 3.24 -0.23
CA CYS A 73 -8.05 3.31 -1.04
C CYS A 73 -6.83 3.53 -0.13
N ALA A 74 -5.71 2.90 -0.50
CA ALA A 74 -4.44 3.14 0.16
C ALA A 74 -3.96 4.56 -0.13
N ALA A 75 -3.51 5.24 0.92
CA ALA A 75 -3.03 6.60 0.87
C ALA A 75 -1.76 6.77 1.71
N VAL A 76 -0.87 7.65 1.25
CA VAL A 76 0.27 8.13 2.04
C VAL A 76 -0.16 9.36 2.84
N ILE A 77 -0.22 9.22 4.16
CA ILE A 77 -0.59 10.30 5.07
C ILE A 77 0.68 10.89 5.69
N PRO A 78 1.06 12.13 5.33
CA PRO A 78 2.17 12.79 5.98
C PRO A 78 1.81 13.17 7.40
N LYS A 79 2.81 13.21 8.27
CA LYS A 79 2.71 13.78 9.60
C LYS A 79 2.37 15.26 9.49
N THR A 80 1.46 15.69 10.33
CA THR A 80 1.12 17.10 10.53
C THR A 80 1.44 17.48 11.96
N ASP A 81 1.53 18.78 12.25
CA ASP A 81 1.81 19.28 13.61
C ASP A 81 0.74 18.89 14.65
N ILE A 82 -0.42 18.41 14.19
CA ILE A 82 -1.56 17.95 14.99
C ILE A 82 -1.59 16.41 15.09
N SER A 83 -0.72 15.72 14.35
CA SER A 83 -0.68 14.27 14.29
C SER A 83 0.04 13.67 15.49
N VAL A 84 -0.62 12.74 16.18
CA VAL A 84 -0.01 11.89 17.22
C VAL A 84 0.89 10.78 16.64
N GLN A 85 1.02 10.70 15.32
CA GLN A 85 1.88 9.72 14.65
C GLN A 85 3.36 10.05 14.93
N LYS A 86 4.16 9.02 15.23
CA LYS A 86 5.59 9.21 15.47
C LYS A 86 6.32 9.39 14.15
N GLU A 87 5.92 8.63 13.15
CA GLU A 87 6.52 8.55 11.81
C GLU A 87 6.13 9.75 10.94
N ASP A 88 7.04 10.18 10.07
CA ASP A 88 6.83 11.33 9.17
C ASP A 88 5.78 11.05 8.09
N GLN A 89 5.55 9.78 7.77
CA GLN A 89 4.54 9.33 6.83
C GLN A 89 3.98 7.99 7.29
N SER A 90 2.68 7.78 7.09
CA SER A 90 2.01 6.50 7.35
C SER A 90 1.15 6.07 6.17
N LEU A 91 1.04 4.75 5.99
CA LEU A 91 0.10 4.18 5.03
C LEU A 91 -1.23 3.88 5.70
N GLN A 92 -2.30 4.43 5.14
CA GLN A 92 -3.66 4.27 5.67
C GLN A 92 -4.66 3.97 4.55
N ALA A 93 -5.67 3.19 4.87
CA ALA A 93 -6.85 2.98 4.07
C ALA A 93 -7.86 4.07 4.43
N MET A 94 -8.23 4.88 3.45
CA MET A 94 -9.19 5.98 3.61
C MET A 94 -10.20 5.95 2.47
N PRO A 95 -11.32 6.69 2.56
CA PRO A 95 -12.28 6.76 1.46
C PRO A 95 -11.59 7.15 0.14
N CYS A 96 -11.94 6.42 -0.92
CA CYS A 96 -11.34 6.63 -2.23
C CYS A 96 -11.68 8.02 -2.79
N ASP A 97 -10.64 8.79 -3.11
CA ASP A 97 -10.75 10.09 -3.76
C ASP A 97 -9.84 10.12 -5.00
N PRO A 98 -10.40 10.10 -6.23
CA PRO A 98 -9.61 10.10 -7.45
C PRO A 98 -8.86 11.42 -7.69
N SER A 99 -9.18 12.50 -6.97
CA SER A 99 -8.47 13.78 -7.02
C SER A 99 -7.29 13.86 -6.03
N ASP A 100 -7.26 12.98 -5.02
CA ASP A 100 -6.20 12.97 -4.02
C ASP A 100 -4.92 12.32 -4.59
N GLY A 101 -3.89 13.16 -4.77
CA GLY A 101 -2.58 12.72 -5.23
C GLY A 101 -1.91 11.70 -4.31
N ARG A 102 -2.25 11.69 -3.01
CA ARG A 102 -1.69 10.76 -2.02
C ARG A 102 -2.21 9.33 -2.17
N GLN A 103 -3.28 9.15 -2.95
CA GLN A 103 -3.89 7.85 -3.25
C GLN A 103 -3.43 7.29 -4.61
N LYS A 104 -2.47 7.94 -5.27
CA LYS A 104 -1.98 7.54 -6.59
C LYS A 104 -0.77 6.63 -6.46
N TRP A 105 -0.89 5.47 -7.08
CA TRP A 105 0.10 4.41 -7.09
C TRP A 105 0.48 4.06 -8.52
N VAL A 106 1.73 3.69 -8.72
CA VAL A 106 2.23 3.19 -10.01
C VAL A 106 2.72 1.75 -9.82
N LEU A 107 2.22 0.86 -10.67
CA LEU A 107 2.71 -0.51 -10.78
C LEU A 107 3.70 -0.64 -11.94
N GLU A 108 4.98 -0.80 -11.64
CA GLU A 108 6.04 -1.05 -12.62
C GLU A 108 6.16 -2.55 -12.93
N LYS A 109 6.33 -2.90 -14.21
CA LYS A 109 6.66 -4.28 -14.60
C LYS A 109 8.15 -4.49 -14.43
N VAL A 110 8.52 -5.54 -13.69
CA VAL A 110 9.90 -6.00 -13.64
C VAL A 110 10.14 -6.86 -14.87
N VAL A 111 11.12 -6.46 -15.67
CA VAL A 111 11.62 -7.20 -16.84
C VAL A 111 12.55 -8.31 -16.36
#